data_AF-A0A8T9MRI7-F1
#
_entry.id   AF-A0A8T9MRI7-F1
#
_cell.length_a   1.000
_cell.length_b   1.000
_cell.length_c   1.000
_cell.angle_alpha   90.00
_cell.angle_beta   90.00
_cell.angle_gamma   90.00
#
_symmetry.space_group_name_H-M   'P 1'
#
loop_
_entity.id
_entity.type
_entity.pdbx_description
1 polymer ?
#
loop_
_entity_poly.entity_id
_entity_poly.type
_entity_poly.pdbx_seq_one_letter_code
_entity_poly.pdbx_strand_id
1 'polypeptide(L)'
;MWRANLSKVIDTLKPVQEKLGNNLWIAPSCSLLHSPQDLAVEEKLDPEIKNWMAFAAQKLVELGVVKQALAHGKDSVKDALAASDAAAADRATNKKIHNEAVQKRVAELPEGADQRKSPFAERIKAQQAWMNLPVLPTTTIGSFPQTAEIRAARAAFKKGELSAADYEAAMKKEIAYCVEVQEKLELDVPVHGEAERNDMVEYFGEQLAGYCFSQFGWVQSYGSRCVKPPIIFGDVSRPNPMTVFWSSYAQTLTKRPMKGMLTGTGYHVQMVVCAR
;
A
#
# COMPACT_ATOMS: atom_id res chain seq x y z
N MET A 1 -12.85 3.42 0.25
CA MET A 1 -13.20 2.36 1.21
C MET A 1 -13.48 2.87 2.62
N TRP A 2 -13.43 4.18 2.89
CA TRP A 2 -13.83 4.74 4.18
C TRP A 2 -15.34 4.89 4.27
N ARG A 3 -15.85 4.71 5.50
CA ARG A 3 -17.23 5.01 5.89
C ARG A 3 -17.47 6.51 5.74
N ALA A 4 -18.63 6.89 5.22
CA ALA A 4 -19.02 8.29 5.11
C ALA A 4 -19.45 8.84 6.48
N ASN A 5 -19.18 10.14 6.72
CA ASN A 5 -19.86 10.88 7.79
C ASN A 5 -21.24 11.30 7.27
N LEU A 6 -22.27 10.52 7.60
CA LEU A 6 -23.60 10.64 7.02
C LEU A 6 -24.28 11.94 7.41
N SER A 7 -24.14 12.39 8.65
CA SER A 7 -24.69 13.67 9.11
C SER A 7 -24.17 14.83 8.27
N LYS A 8 -22.85 14.89 8.04
CA LYS A 8 -22.21 15.90 7.19
C LYS A 8 -22.67 15.83 5.73
N VAL A 9 -22.82 14.61 5.18
CA VAL A 9 -23.33 14.42 3.82
C VAL A 9 -24.76 14.94 3.69
N ILE A 10 -25.64 14.61 4.63
CA ILE A 10 -27.04 15.07 4.64
C ILE A 10 -27.12 16.59 4.77
N ASP A 11 -26.34 17.19 5.67
CA ASP A 11 -26.30 18.66 5.83
C ASP A 11 -25.82 19.38 4.57
N THR A 12 -24.88 18.77 3.84
CA THR A 12 -24.41 19.30 2.55
C THR A 12 -25.50 19.21 1.47
N LEU A 13 -26.33 18.16 1.50
CA LEU A 13 -27.38 17.93 0.51
C LEU A 13 -28.68 18.69 0.80
N LYS A 14 -28.93 19.09 2.05
CA LYS A 14 -30.18 19.75 2.44
C LYS A 14 -30.50 21.03 1.63
N PRO A 15 -29.56 22.00 1.43
CA PRO A 15 -29.84 23.17 0.59
C PRO A 15 -30.10 22.81 -0.88
N VAL A 16 -29.48 21.73 -1.36
CA VAL A 16 -29.68 21.23 -2.73
C VAL A 16 -31.07 20.61 -2.87
N GLN A 17 -31.52 19.85 -1.86
CA GLN A 17 -32.85 19.28 -1.81
C GLN A 17 -33.93 20.36 -1.75
N GLU A 18 -33.75 21.40 -0.93
CA GLU A 18 -34.68 22.54 -0.86
C GLU A 18 -34.82 23.25 -2.22
N LYS A 19 -33.72 23.33 -2.99
CA LYS A 19 -33.71 23.96 -4.32
C LYS A 19 -34.30 23.07 -5.42
N LEU A 20 -34.03 21.76 -5.41
CA LEU A 20 -34.36 20.87 -6.51
C LEU A 20 -35.61 20.01 -6.27
N GLY A 21 -36.01 19.81 -5.01
CA GLY A 21 -37.14 18.96 -4.61
C GLY A 21 -37.03 17.56 -5.22
N ASN A 22 -38.06 17.16 -5.98
CA ASN A 22 -38.14 15.85 -6.62
C ASN A 22 -37.14 15.64 -7.78
N ASN A 23 -36.44 16.69 -8.22
CA ASN A 23 -35.43 16.60 -9.28
C ASN A 23 -34.01 16.32 -8.73
N LEU A 24 -33.88 15.93 -7.46
CA LEU A 24 -32.60 15.54 -6.86
C LEU A 24 -32.42 14.02 -6.93
N TRP A 25 -31.34 13.57 -7.57
CA TRP A 25 -30.83 12.20 -7.46
C TRP A 25 -29.53 12.17 -6.68
N ILE A 26 -29.41 11.20 -5.79
CA ILE A 26 -28.16 10.89 -5.10
C ILE A 26 -27.56 9.63 -5.71
N ALA A 27 -26.24 9.61 -5.84
CA ALA A 27 -25.48 8.50 -6.40
C ALA A 27 -24.10 8.43 -5.72
N PRO A 28 -23.40 7.29 -5.79
CA PRO A 28 -21.98 7.26 -5.45
C PRO A 28 -21.20 8.23 -6.36
N SER A 29 -20.04 8.70 -5.91
CA SER A 29 -19.21 9.65 -6.67
C SER A 29 -18.66 9.09 -7.99
N CYS A 30 -18.58 7.75 -8.12
CA CYS A 30 -18.18 7.03 -9.31
C CYS A 30 -18.70 5.58 -9.24
N SER A 31 -18.39 4.75 -10.22
CA SER A 31 -18.72 3.32 -10.18
C SER A 31 -18.14 2.64 -8.93
N LEU A 32 -18.94 1.81 -8.26
CA LEU A 32 -18.49 1.01 -7.13
C LEU A 32 -17.55 -0.15 -7.54
N LEU A 33 -17.28 -0.32 -8.83
CA LEU A 33 -16.26 -1.24 -9.35
C LEU A 33 -14.88 -1.01 -8.71
N HIS A 34 -14.58 0.24 -8.34
CA HIS A 34 -13.31 0.64 -7.72
C HIS A 34 -13.30 0.47 -6.19
N SER A 35 -14.31 -0.19 -5.63
CA SER A 35 -14.38 -0.57 -4.22
C SER A 35 -14.46 -2.09 -4.13
N PRO A 36 -13.88 -2.72 -3.09
CA PRO A 36 -14.14 -4.13 -2.86
C PRO A 36 -15.61 -4.37 -2.54
N GLN A 37 -16.03 -5.63 -2.67
CA GLN A 37 -17.44 -6.00 -2.68
C GLN A 37 -18.12 -5.81 -1.31
N ASP A 38 -17.64 -6.50 -0.28
CA ASP A 38 -18.33 -6.56 1.02
C ASP A 38 -17.33 -6.60 2.17
N LEU A 39 -17.47 -5.69 3.13
CA LEU A 39 -16.63 -5.62 4.32
C LEU A 39 -17.01 -6.71 5.34
N ALA A 40 -18.21 -7.28 5.26
CA ALA A 40 -18.69 -8.27 6.21
C ALA A 40 -17.83 -9.54 6.24
N VAL A 41 -17.28 -9.94 5.08
CA VAL A 41 -16.44 -11.14 4.93
C VAL A 41 -14.99 -10.96 5.44
N GLU A 42 -14.60 -9.75 5.85
CA GLU A 42 -13.28 -9.49 6.41
C GLU A 42 -13.21 -9.91 7.89
N GLU A 43 -12.57 -11.03 8.18
CA GLU A 43 -12.54 -11.61 9.54
C GLU A 43 -11.31 -11.20 10.35
N LYS A 44 -10.19 -10.92 9.67
CA LYS A 44 -8.88 -10.63 10.28
C LYS A 44 -8.52 -9.15 10.35
N LEU A 45 -9.38 -8.26 9.85
CA LEU A 45 -9.15 -6.82 10.01
C LEU A 45 -9.32 -6.43 11.48
N ASP A 46 -8.43 -5.55 11.95
CA ASP A 46 -8.55 -4.91 13.26
C ASP A 46 -9.96 -4.30 13.41
N PRO A 47 -10.72 -4.63 14.46
CA PRO A 47 -12.11 -4.19 14.60
C PRO A 47 -12.29 -2.67 14.63
N GLU A 48 -11.34 -1.91 15.19
CA GLU A 48 -11.41 -0.44 15.19
C GLU A 48 -11.26 0.08 13.77
N ILE A 49 -10.27 -0.44 13.03
CA ILE A 49 -10.05 -0.03 11.63
C ILE A 49 -11.25 -0.44 10.76
N LYS A 50 -11.76 -1.67 10.94
CA LYS A 50 -12.95 -2.17 10.22
C LYS A 50 -14.16 -1.26 10.44
N ASN A 51 -14.34 -0.72 11.65
CA ASN A 51 -15.43 0.20 11.95
C ASN A 51 -15.36 1.52 11.15
N TRP A 52 -14.19 1.93 10.70
CA TRP A 52 -14.02 3.14 9.88
C TRP A 52 -14.26 2.92 8.39
N MET A 53 -14.53 1.68 7.97
CA MET A 53 -14.57 1.30 6.57
C MET A 53 -15.99 1.05 6.06
N ALA A 54 -16.14 1.18 4.74
CA ALA A 54 -17.31 0.82 3.97
C ALA A 54 -16.88 0.36 2.57
N PHE A 55 -17.24 -0.88 2.22
CA PHE A 55 -17.05 -1.45 0.88
C PHE A 55 -18.30 -1.20 0.03
N ALA A 56 -18.42 -1.77 -1.17
CA ALA A 56 -19.50 -1.48 -2.10
C ALA A 56 -20.88 -1.77 -1.48
N ALA A 57 -21.04 -2.92 -0.82
CA ALA A 57 -22.28 -3.28 -0.13
C ALA A 57 -22.67 -2.25 0.94
N GLN A 58 -21.74 -1.86 1.81
CA GLN A 58 -21.98 -0.87 2.86
C GLN A 58 -22.28 0.52 2.27
N LYS A 59 -21.65 0.89 1.14
CA LYS A 59 -21.91 2.17 0.46
C LYS A 59 -23.32 2.29 -0.10
N LEU A 60 -23.89 1.17 -0.55
CA LEU A 60 -25.30 1.14 -0.97
C LEU A 60 -26.24 1.33 0.22
N VAL A 61 -25.91 0.77 1.39
CA VAL A 61 -26.63 1.03 2.64
C VAL A 61 -26.52 2.50 3.04
N GLU A 62 -25.32 3.09 2.99
CA GLU A 62 -25.09 4.53 3.26
C GLU A 62 -25.97 5.41 2.35
N LEU A 63 -26.05 5.12 1.06
CA LEU A 63 -26.92 5.82 0.10
C LEU A 63 -28.41 5.70 0.48
N GLY A 64 -28.86 4.50 0.88
CA GLY A 64 -30.22 4.28 1.36
C GLY A 64 -30.55 5.13 2.59
N VAL A 65 -29.63 5.22 3.54
CA VAL A 65 -29.77 6.05 4.75
C VAL A 65 -29.87 7.53 4.39
N VAL A 66 -29.01 8.03 3.50
CA VAL A 66 -29.06 9.43 3.04
C VAL A 66 -30.40 9.72 2.36
N LYS A 67 -30.87 8.84 1.47
CA LYS A 67 -32.18 8.99 0.81
C LYS A 67 -33.31 9.08 1.85
N GLN A 68 -33.33 8.18 2.82
CA GLN A 68 -34.35 8.13 3.85
C GLN A 68 -34.34 9.41 4.71
N ALA A 69 -33.15 9.88 5.09
CA ALA A 69 -32.98 11.11 5.87
C ALA A 69 -33.47 12.36 5.12
N LEU A 70 -33.20 12.45 3.81
CA LEU A 70 -33.67 13.56 2.98
C LEU A 70 -35.21 13.52 2.84
N ALA A 71 -35.80 12.35 2.65
CA ALA A 71 -37.25 12.23 2.45
C ALA A 71 -38.08 12.38 3.74
N HIS A 72 -37.56 11.89 4.88
CA HIS A 72 -38.33 11.74 6.12
C HIS A 72 -37.68 12.42 7.34
N GLY A 73 -36.61 13.17 7.14
CA GLY A 73 -35.85 13.83 8.19
C GLY A 73 -34.82 12.92 8.87
N LYS A 74 -33.84 13.52 9.54
CA LYS A 74 -32.73 12.81 10.22
C LYS A 74 -33.21 11.84 11.30
N ASP A 75 -34.31 12.16 11.98
CA ASP A 75 -34.86 11.31 13.05
C ASP A 75 -35.28 9.92 12.55
N SER A 76 -35.68 9.82 11.28
CA SER A 76 -36.04 8.54 10.65
C SER A 76 -34.88 7.54 10.54
N VAL A 77 -33.64 8.02 10.66
CA VAL A 77 -32.40 7.21 10.57
C VAL A 77 -31.43 7.47 11.72
N LYS A 78 -31.95 7.93 12.86
CA LYS A 78 -31.15 8.38 14.02
C LYS A 78 -30.05 7.38 14.43
N ASP A 79 -30.34 6.08 14.42
CA ASP A 79 -29.40 5.06 14.90
C ASP A 79 -28.23 4.87 13.92
N ALA A 80 -28.52 4.93 12.61
CA ALA A 80 -27.49 4.88 11.57
C ALA A 80 -26.61 6.14 11.57
N LEU A 81 -27.20 7.31 11.85
CA LEU A 81 -26.44 8.56 12.03
C LEU A 81 -25.55 8.49 13.26
N ALA A 82 -26.09 8.05 14.40
CA ALA A 82 -25.31 7.91 15.63
C ALA A 82 -24.10 6.98 15.44
N ALA A 83 -24.28 5.84 14.75
CA ALA A 83 -23.19 4.92 14.45
C ALA A 83 -22.15 5.50 13.47
N SER A 84 -22.60 6.25 12.45
CA SER A 84 -21.71 6.93 11.50
C SER A 84 -20.91 8.05 12.18
N ASP A 85 -21.56 8.86 13.01
CA ASP A 85 -20.95 9.99 13.71
C ASP A 85 -19.95 9.51 14.77
N ALA A 86 -20.29 8.46 15.51
CA ALA A 86 -19.38 7.82 16.46
C ALA A 86 -18.12 7.29 15.76
N ALA A 87 -18.26 6.59 14.63
CA ALA A 87 -17.12 6.09 13.87
C ALA A 87 -16.25 7.23 13.28
N ALA A 88 -16.87 8.32 12.84
CA ALA A 88 -16.14 9.49 12.35
C ALA A 88 -15.38 10.22 13.47
N ALA A 89 -15.99 10.36 14.65
CA ALA A 89 -15.39 11.01 15.81
C ALA A 89 -14.21 10.19 16.39
N ASP A 90 -14.38 8.87 16.49
CA ASP A 90 -13.32 7.95 16.89
C ASP A 90 -12.13 8.06 15.93
N ARG A 91 -12.36 7.86 14.62
CA ARG A 91 -11.29 7.99 13.60
C ARG A 91 -10.57 9.32 13.66
N ALA A 92 -11.28 10.44 13.88
CA ALA A 92 -10.67 11.77 13.91
C ALA A 92 -9.64 11.94 15.04
N THR A 93 -9.75 11.17 16.13
CA THR A 93 -8.93 11.33 17.34
C THR A 93 -8.13 10.09 17.73
N ASN A 94 -8.34 8.95 17.06
CA ASN A 94 -7.75 7.67 17.43
C ASN A 94 -6.22 7.67 17.29
N LYS A 95 -5.52 7.23 18.34
CA LYS A 95 -4.05 7.18 18.42
C LYS A 95 -3.41 6.18 17.46
N LYS A 96 -4.17 5.22 16.91
CA LYS A 96 -3.69 4.35 15.83
C LYS A 96 -3.41 5.14 14.54
N ILE A 97 -4.10 6.26 14.34
CA ILE A 97 -3.93 7.12 13.16
C ILE A 97 -2.83 8.16 13.41
N HIS A 98 -2.83 8.77 14.60
CA HIS A 98 -1.98 9.90 14.92
C HIS A 98 -0.69 9.47 15.63
N ASN A 99 0.43 9.47 14.91
CA ASN A 99 1.74 9.16 15.44
C ASN A 99 2.55 10.45 15.64
N GLU A 100 2.65 10.90 16.90
CA GLU A 100 3.35 12.14 17.28
C GLU A 100 4.80 12.19 16.76
N ALA A 101 5.52 11.07 16.77
CA ALA A 101 6.90 11.02 16.30
C ALA A 101 6.99 11.23 14.78
N VAL A 102 6.03 10.71 14.01
CA VAL A 102 5.95 10.95 12.56
C VAL A 102 5.60 12.41 12.28
N GLN A 103 4.57 12.94 12.97
CA GLN A 103 4.14 14.32 12.80
C GLN A 103 5.25 15.32 13.12
N LYS A 104 5.94 15.12 14.25
CA LYS A 104 7.10 15.92 14.64
C LYS A 104 8.21 15.85 13.58
N ARG A 105 8.55 14.65 13.11
CA ARG A 105 9.60 14.48 12.09
C ARG A 105 9.27 15.19 10.78
N VAL A 106 8.00 15.19 10.35
CA VAL A 106 7.57 15.90 9.14
C VAL A 106 7.64 17.42 9.36
N ALA A 107 7.21 17.90 10.52
CA ALA A 107 7.27 19.33 10.87
C ALA A 107 8.70 19.87 10.97
N GLU A 108 9.66 19.02 11.37
CA GLU A 108 11.07 19.36 11.56
C GLU A 108 11.96 19.03 10.34
N LEU A 109 11.37 18.77 9.16
CA LEU A 109 12.17 18.50 7.96
C LEU A 109 13.05 19.72 7.63
N PRO A 110 14.38 19.52 7.45
CA PRO A 110 15.26 20.62 7.10
C PRO A 110 14.97 21.12 5.68
N GLU A 111 15.28 22.39 5.42
CA GLU A 111 15.21 22.94 4.07
C GLU A 111 16.09 22.13 3.12
N GLY A 112 15.54 21.78 1.95
CA GLY A 112 16.22 20.94 0.97
C GLY A 112 16.34 19.46 1.37
N ALA A 113 15.53 18.96 2.32
CA ALA A 113 15.49 17.52 2.65
C ALA A 113 15.17 16.62 1.45
N ASP A 114 14.53 17.17 0.42
CA ASP A 114 14.21 16.53 -0.86
C ASP A 114 15.30 16.68 -1.92
N GLN A 115 16.36 17.45 -1.63
CA GLN A 115 17.45 17.76 -2.55
C GLN A 115 18.70 16.89 -2.31
N ARG A 116 19.39 16.54 -3.40
CA ARG A 116 20.71 15.92 -3.32
C ARG A 116 21.74 16.98 -2.94
N LYS A 117 22.77 16.58 -2.16
CA LYS A 117 23.86 17.46 -1.70
C LYS A 117 24.64 18.21 -2.81
N SER A 118 24.70 17.64 -4.02
CA SER A 118 25.43 18.20 -5.16
C SER A 118 24.66 17.98 -6.46
N PRO A 119 24.78 18.85 -7.49
CA PRO A 119 24.19 18.66 -8.82
C PRO A 119 24.69 17.41 -9.55
N PHE A 120 23.93 16.94 -10.56
CA PHE A 120 24.27 15.72 -11.30
C PHE A 120 25.68 15.76 -11.92
N ALA A 121 26.08 16.89 -12.52
CA ALA A 121 27.38 17.05 -13.17
C ALA A 121 28.60 16.82 -12.25
N GLU A 122 28.43 17.03 -10.94
CA GLU A 122 29.45 16.71 -9.94
C GLU A 122 29.36 15.25 -9.51
N ARG A 123 28.14 14.77 -9.24
CA ARG A 123 27.91 13.40 -8.77
C ARG A 123 28.36 12.35 -9.78
N ILE A 124 28.14 12.58 -11.08
CA ILE A 124 28.47 11.62 -12.13
C ILE A 124 29.97 11.32 -12.18
N LYS A 125 30.83 12.30 -11.87
CA LYS A 125 32.29 12.12 -11.80
C LYS A 125 32.68 11.15 -10.69
N ALA A 126 32.13 11.34 -9.49
CA ALA A 126 32.38 10.47 -8.35
C ALA A 126 31.79 9.06 -8.56
N GLN A 127 30.59 8.98 -9.14
CA GLN A 127 29.93 7.73 -9.49
C GLN A 127 30.74 6.92 -10.50
N GLN A 128 31.26 7.56 -11.54
CA GLN A 128 32.10 6.90 -12.55
C GLN A 128 33.43 6.43 -11.97
N ALA A 129 34.08 7.25 -11.13
CA ALA A 129 35.33 6.86 -10.47
C ALA A 129 35.15 5.66 -9.51
N TRP A 130 33.98 5.56 -8.86
CA TRP A 130 33.67 4.45 -7.96
C TRP A 130 33.26 3.17 -8.69
N MET A 131 32.29 3.25 -9.60
CA MET A 131 31.73 2.07 -10.27
C MET A 131 32.55 1.60 -11.47
N ASN A 132 33.37 2.49 -12.06
CA ASN A 132 34.22 2.21 -13.21
C ASN A 132 33.50 1.47 -14.36
N LEU A 133 32.29 1.94 -14.68
CA LEU A 133 31.43 1.32 -15.68
C LEU A 133 31.93 1.58 -17.11
N PRO A 134 31.72 0.65 -18.06
CA PRO A 134 32.03 0.91 -19.46
C PRO A 134 31.11 1.99 -20.05
N VAL A 135 31.39 2.45 -21.27
CA VAL A 135 30.62 3.51 -21.95
C VAL A 135 29.14 3.13 -22.13
N LEU A 136 28.87 1.84 -22.36
CA LEU A 136 27.52 1.29 -22.52
C LEU A 136 27.28 0.21 -21.45
N PRO A 137 27.03 0.60 -20.19
CA PRO A 137 26.86 -0.35 -19.11
C PRO A 137 25.53 -1.10 -19.23
N THR A 138 25.58 -2.38 -18.91
CA THR A 138 24.49 -3.34 -19.02
C THR A 138 23.91 -3.68 -17.65
N THR A 139 22.58 -3.77 -17.58
CA THR A 139 21.85 -4.10 -16.36
C THR A 139 20.43 -4.53 -16.70
N THR A 140 19.73 -5.13 -15.73
CA THR A 140 18.29 -5.40 -15.81
C THR A 140 17.51 -4.52 -14.82
N ILE A 141 16.18 -4.62 -14.83
CA ILE A 141 15.32 -3.69 -14.07
C ILE A 141 15.14 -4.11 -12.60
N GLY A 142 15.11 -5.40 -12.28
CA GLY A 142 14.88 -5.88 -10.90
C GLY A 142 14.48 -7.34 -10.83
N SER A 143 13.18 -7.62 -10.96
CA SER A 143 12.62 -8.97 -10.84
C SER A 143 13.12 -9.94 -11.91
N PHE A 144 13.41 -11.17 -11.49
CA PHE A 144 13.60 -12.33 -12.36
C PHE A 144 12.36 -13.26 -12.32
N PRO A 145 12.28 -14.29 -13.20
CA PRO A 145 11.09 -15.15 -13.28
C PRO A 145 10.68 -15.76 -11.93
N GLN A 146 9.41 -15.58 -11.55
CA GLN A 146 8.86 -16.20 -10.35
C GLN A 146 8.44 -17.65 -10.64
N THR A 147 9.35 -18.57 -10.36
CA THR A 147 9.19 -20.01 -10.59
C THR A 147 8.07 -20.62 -9.74
N ALA A 148 7.68 -21.86 -10.05
CA ALA A 148 6.69 -22.58 -9.25
C ALA A 148 7.22 -22.82 -7.82
N GLU A 149 8.52 -23.07 -7.69
CA GLU A 149 9.24 -23.32 -6.45
C GLU A 149 9.28 -22.07 -5.57
N ILE A 150 9.58 -20.90 -6.13
CA ILE A 150 9.55 -19.61 -5.40
C ILE A 150 8.12 -19.32 -4.89
N ARG A 151 7.10 -19.55 -5.72
CA ARG A 151 5.69 -19.36 -5.33
C ARG A 151 5.28 -20.35 -4.23
N ALA A 152 5.67 -21.62 -4.34
CA ALA A 152 5.37 -22.64 -3.35
C ALA A 152 6.04 -22.35 -1.99
N ALA A 153 7.33 -21.98 -1.99
CA ALA A 153 8.07 -21.67 -0.76
C ALA A 153 7.46 -20.46 -0.02
N ARG A 154 7.11 -19.38 -0.75
CA ARG A 154 6.43 -18.21 -0.16
C ARG A 154 5.05 -18.55 0.39
N ALA A 155 4.27 -19.35 -0.33
CA ALA A 155 2.95 -19.77 0.12
C ALA A 155 3.03 -20.64 1.39
N ALA A 156 3.95 -21.60 1.43
CA ALA A 156 4.17 -22.45 2.61
C ALA A 156 4.65 -21.62 3.81
N PHE A 157 5.58 -20.68 3.61
CA PHE A 157 6.02 -19.77 4.68
C PHE A 157 4.88 -18.91 5.21
N LYS A 158 4.05 -18.31 4.34
CA LYS A 158 2.89 -17.48 4.75
C LYS A 158 1.83 -18.29 5.50
N LYS A 159 1.75 -19.61 5.27
CA LYS A 159 0.87 -20.54 6.01
C LYS A 159 1.50 -21.10 7.31
N GLY A 160 2.78 -20.83 7.56
CA GLY A 160 3.52 -21.41 8.69
C GLY A 160 3.91 -22.88 8.49
N GLU A 161 3.82 -23.40 7.27
CA GLU A 161 4.20 -24.77 6.89
C GLU A 161 5.70 -24.92 6.62
N LEU A 162 6.40 -23.80 6.39
CA LEU A 162 7.85 -23.73 6.18
C LEU A 162 8.48 -22.87 7.28
N SER A 163 9.60 -23.33 7.86
CA SER A 163 10.30 -22.56 8.88
C SER A 163 10.94 -21.30 8.27
N ALA A 164 11.19 -20.27 9.09
CA ALA A 164 11.88 -19.07 8.64
C ALA A 164 13.28 -19.37 8.10
N ALA A 165 14.00 -20.32 8.72
CA ALA A 165 15.33 -20.73 8.28
C ALA A 165 15.30 -21.44 6.92
N ASP A 166 14.34 -22.33 6.72
CA ASP A 166 14.20 -23.06 5.44
C ASP A 166 13.73 -22.12 4.32
N TYR A 167 12.81 -21.20 4.62
CA TYR A 167 12.40 -20.16 3.69
C TYR A 167 13.59 -19.27 3.31
N GLU A 168 14.39 -18.85 4.29
CA GLU A 168 15.58 -18.05 4.06
C GLU A 168 16.59 -18.77 3.17
N ALA A 169 16.88 -20.04 3.46
CA ALA A 169 17.78 -20.85 2.67
C ALA A 169 17.28 -21.00 1.23
N ALA A 170 15.98 -21.21 1.02
CA ALA A 170 15.38 -21.30 -0.30
C ALA A 170 15.53 -19.99 -1.08
N MET A 171 15.20 -18.83 -0.48
CA MET A 171 15.33 -17.53 -1.16
C MET A 171 16.79 -17.18 -1.44
N LYS A 172 17.71 -17.50 -0.51
CA LYS A 172 19.15 -17.31 -0.72
C LYS A 172 19.66 -18.12 -1.91
N LYS A 173 19.21 -19.38 -2.06
CA LYS A 173 19.55 -20.22 -3.22
C LYS A 173 19.11 -19.60 -4.54
N GLU A 174 17.89 -19.06 -4.61
CA GLU A 174 17.38 -18.39 -5.81
C GLU A 174 18.14 -17.10 -6.12
N ILE A 175 18.46 -16.30 -5.11
CA ILE A 175 19.31 -15.10 -5.26
C ILE A 175 20.70 -15.50 -5.78
N ALA A 176 21.30 -16.55 -5.22
CA ALA A 176 22.62 -17.00 -5.64
C ALA A 176 22.64 -17.46 -7.09
N TYR A 177 21.63 -18.24 -7.51
CA TYR A 177 21.46 -18.65 -8.90
C TYR A 177 21.27 -17.43 -9.82
N CYS A 178 20.44 -16.47 -9.43
CA CYS A 178 20.22 -15.24 -10.18
C CYS A 178 21.52 -14.43 -10.38
N VAL A 179 22.33 -14.29 -9.34
CA VAL A 179 23.63 -13.61 -9.43
C VAL A 179 24.61 -14.39 -10.31
N GLU A 180 24.70 -15.71 -10.14
CA GLU A 180 25.57 -16.58 -10.95
C GLU A 180 25.28 -16.45 -12.45
N VAL A 181 24.00 -16.44 -12.83
CA VAL A 181 23.59 -16.28 -14.23
C VAL A 181 23.99 -14.91 -14.77
N GLN A 182 23.80 -13.84 -13.99
CA GLN A 182 24.16 -12.49 -14.41
C GLN A 182 25.68 -12.29 -14.53
N GLU A 183 26.48 -12.93 -13.67
CA GLU A 183 27.94 -12.94 -13.79
C GLU A 183 28.39 -13.66 -15.06
N LYS A 184 27.78 -14.81 -15.40
CA LYS A 184 28.07 -15.53 -16.66
C LYS A 184 27.69 -14.73 -17.90
N LEU A 185 26.67 -13.88 -17.81
CA LEU A 185 26.26 -12.93 -18.85
C LEU A 185 27.07 -11.64 -18.82
N GLU A 186 28.02 -11.52 -17.88
CA GLU A 186 28.91 -10.37 -17.71
C GLU A 186 28.19 -9.02 -17.50
N LEU A 187 26.97 -9.02 -16.94
CA LEU A 187 26.24 -7.78 -16.68
C LEU A 187 27.01 -6.83 -15.75
N ASP A 188 27.08 -5.55 -16.09
CA ASP A 188 27.87 -4.57 -15.33
C ASP A 188 27.31 -4.26 -13.96
N VAL A 189 25.98 -4.19 -13.85
CA VAL A 189 25.27 -3.88 -12.59
C VAL A 189 24.16 -4.93 -12.35
N PRO A 190 24.41 -5.99 -11.57
CA PRO A 190 23.42 -7.03 -11.31
C PRO A 190 22.30 -6.58 -10.35
N VAL A 191 21.22 -7.38 -10.34
CA VAL A 191 20.09 -7.31 -9.40
C VAL A 191 19.96 -8.63 -8.65
N HIS A 192 19.28 -8.66 -7.51
CA HIS A 192 19.09 -9.90 -6.75
C HIS A 192 17.86 -10.74 -7.17
N GLY A 193 17.06 -10.23 -8.11
CA GLY A 193 15.93 -10.97 -8.70
C GLY A 193 14.61 -10.93 -7.92
N GLU A 194 14.60 -10.37 -6.70
CA GLU A 194 13.38 -10.14 -5.89
C GLU A 194 12.56 -11.42 -5.61
N ALA A 195 13.23 -12.57 -5.46
CA ALA A 195 12.58 -13.86 -5.18
C ALA A 195 11.71 -13.81 -3.91
N GLU A 196 12.13 -13.03 -2.92
CA GLU A 196 11.43 -12.87 -1.65
C GLU A 196 10.12 -12.06 -1.74
N ARG A 197 9.86 -11.37 -2.87
CA ARG A 197 8.77 -10.37 -2.98
C ARG A 197 7.64 -10.86 -3.85
N ASN A 198 6.44 -10.95 -3.29
CA ASN A 198 5.24 -11.30 -4.05
C ASN A 198 4.75 -10.13 -4.93
N ASP A 199 4.64 -8.96 -4.32
CA ASP A 199 4.19 -7.74 -4.96
C ASP A 199 5.00 -6.56 -4.42
N MET A 200 5.30 -5.61 -5.30
CA MET A 200 6.18 -4.47 -5.02
C MET A 200 5.58 -3.44 -4.06
N VAL A 201 4.30 -3.54 -3.70
CA VAL A 201 3.61 -2.66 -2.75
C VAL A 201 3.25 -3.44 -1.48
N GLU A 202 2.70 -4.65 -1.61
CA GLU A 202 2.38 -5.53 -0.47
C GLU A 202 3.61 -5.79 0.40
N TYR A 203 4.75 -6.13 -0.22
CA TYR A 203 5.98 -6.48 0.50
C TYR A 203 6.47 -5.38 1.46
N PHE A 204 6.41 -4.11 1.04
CA PHE A 204 6.81 -3.02 1.92
C PHE A 204 5.71 -2.67 2.91
N GLY A 205 4.44 -2.67 2.50
CA GLY A 205 3.33 -2.38 3.39
C GLY A 205 3.29 -3.34 4.59
N GLU A 206 3.60 -4.62 4.40
CA GLU A 206 3.66 -5.63 5.48
C GLU A 206 4.74 -5.31 6.53
N GLN A 207 5.69 -4.42 6.21
CA GLN A 207 6.82 -4.05 7.05
C GLN A 207 6.77 -2.59 7.53
N LEU A 208 5.70 -1.87 7.18
CA LEU A 208 5.45 -0.48 7.57
C LEU A 208 4.33 -0.42 8.59
N ALA A 209 4.49 0.42 9.62
CA ALA A 209 3.39 0.81 10.48
C ALA A 209 2.44 1.75 9.72
N GLY A 210 1.18 1.81 10.14
CA GLY A 210 0.14 2.62 9.50
C GLY A 210 -0.56 1.93 8.31
N TYR A 211 -0.20 0.68 8.02
CA TYR A 211 -0.80 -0.16 6.98
C TYR A 211 -1.64 -1.31 7.57
N CYS A 212 -2.76 -1.62 6.93
CA CYS A 212 -3.49 -2.86 7.14
C CYS A 212 -3.84 -3.55 5.82
N PHE A 213 -4.22 -4.81 5.91
CA PHE A 213 -4.44 -5.70 4.77
C PHE A 213 -5.78 -6.41 4.92
N SER A 214 -6.55 -6.43 3.84
CA SER A 214 -7.78 -7.22 3.75
C SER A 214 -7.46 -8.68 3.40
N GLN A 215 -8.40 -9.59 3.68
CA GLN A 215 -8.40 -10.97 3.18
C GLN A 215 -9.05 -11.05 1.80
N PHE A 216 -10.19 -10.38 1.62
CA PHE A 216 -11.09 -10.49 0.47
C PHE A 216 -11.38 -9.14 -0.19
N GLY A 217 -10.63 -8.09 0.13
CA GLY A 217 -10.77 -6.74 -0.42
C GLY A 217 -10.27 -6.60 -1.85
N TRP A 218 -10.71 -7.48 -2.75
CA TRP A 218 -10.34 -7.51 -4.16
C TRP A 218 -11.00 -6.38 -4.95
N VAL A 219 -10.25 -5.78 -5.86
CA VAL A 219 -10.71 -4.79 -6.83
C VAL A 219 -10.23 -5.21 -8.22
N GLN A 220 -11.11 -5.11 -9.22
CA GLN A 220 -10.73 -5.43 -10.60
C GLN A 220 -9.69 -4.43 -11.10
N SER A 221 -8.59 -4.93 -11.66
CA SER A 221 -7.54 -4.10 -12.27
C SER A 221 -7.63 -4.15 -13.79
N TYR A 222 -7.57 -5.34 -14.39
CA TYR A 222 -7.63 -5.49 -15.85
C TYR A 222 -8.13 -6.89 -16.25
N GLY A 223 -9.20 -6.96 -17.03
CA GLY A 223 -9.79 -8.25 -17.42
C GLY A 223 -10.19 -9.07 -16.19
N SER A 224 -9.74 -10.31 -16.10
CA SER A 224 -9.95 -11.18 -14.92
C SER A 224 -8.92 -10.96 -13.79
N ARG A 225 -7.96 -10.04 -13.97
CA ARG A 225 -6.94 -9.75 -12.95
C ARG A 225 -7.51 -8.78 -11.92
N CYS A 226 -7.54 -9.24 -10.67
CA CYS A 226 -7.86 -8.43 -9.51
C CYS A 226 -6.60 -8.15 -8.69
N VAL A 227 -6.64 -7.07 -7.93
CA VAL A 227 -5.62 -6.69 -6.95
C VAL A 227 -6.27 -6.54 -5.58
N LYS A 228 -5.48 -6.76 -4.53
CA LYS A 228 -5.91 -6.53 -3.16
C LYS A 228 -5.05 -5.41 -2.58
N PRO A 229 -5.43 -4.14 -2.78
CA PRO A 229 -4.59 -3.02 -2.41
C PRO A 229 -4.41 -2.99 -0.89
N PRO A 230 -3.18 -2.75 -0.39
CA PRO A 230 -2.96 -2.40 1.00
C PRO A 230 -3.74 -1.13 1.35
N ILE A 231 -4.05 -0.94 2.62
CA ILE A 231 -4.82 0.21 3.12
C ILE A 231 -3.93 1.00 4.07
N ILE A 232 -3.73 2.28 3.80
CA ILE A 232 -3.10 3.21 4.75
C ILE A 232 -4.21 3.72 5.68
N PHE A 233 -4.15 3.35 6.95
CA PHE A 233 -5.12 3.82 7.95
C PHE A 233 -4.58 4.94 8.84
N GLY A 234 -3.27 5.13 8.90
CA GLY A 234 -2.63 6.09 9.82
C GLY A 234 -1.25 6.54 9.37
N ASP A 235 -0.60 7.33 10.23
CA ASP A 235 0.74 7.86 10.02
C ASP A 235 1.76 6.73 9.80
N VAL A 236 2.45 6.77 8.65
CA VAL A 236 3.32 5.70 8.19
C VAL A 236 4.73 5.86 8.76
N SER A 237 5.27 4.78 9.34
CA SER A 237 6.66 4.72 9.77
C SER A 237 7.30 3.36 9.48
N ARG A 238 8.64 3.35 9.41
CA ARG A 238 9.43 2.15 9.13
C ARG A 238 10.14 1.68 10.41
N PRO A 239 9.59 0.70 11.15
CA PRO A 239 10.19 0.24 12.41
C PRO A 239 11.51 -0.52 12.19
N ASN A 240 11.61 -1.30 11.10
CA ASN A 240 12.75 -2.18 10.84
C ASN A 240 13.31 -2.00 9.42
N PRO A 241 14.59 -2.32 9.15
CA PRO A 241 15.10 -2.42 7.79
C PRO A 241 14.31 -3.45 6.97
N MET A 242 13.85 -3.08 5.78
CA MET A 242 12.93 -3.92 5.00
C MET A 242 13.63 -4.85 3.99
N THR A 243 14.61 -4.31 3.26
CA THR A 243 15.24 -5.02 2.13
C THR A 243 16.74 -5.25 2.31
N VAL A 244 17.32 -4.66 3.37
CA VAL A 244 18.77 -4.64 3.61
C VAL A 244 19.34 -6.05 3.74
N PHE A 245 18.62 -6.96 4.40
CA PHE A 245 19.07 -8.33 4.60
C PHE A 245 19.38 -9.03 3.26
N TRP A 246 18.43 -9.01 2.33
CA TRP A 246 18.54 -9.66 1.02
C TRP A 246 19.56 -8.99 0.12
N SER A 247 19.53 -7.65 0.04
CA SER A 247 20.48 -6.92 -0.79
C SER A 247 21.92 -7.04 -0.28
N SER A 248 22.12 -7.08 1.04
CA SER A 248 23.44 -7.32 1.64
C SER A 248 23.95 -8.72 1.31
N TYR A 249 23.13 -9.76 1.46
CA TYR A 249 23.49 -11.12 1.06
C TYR A 249 23.85 -11.18 -0.44
N ALA A 250 23.01 -10.64 -1.31
CA ALA A 250 23.26 -10.63 -2.75
C ALA A 250 24.58 -9.93 -3.12
N GLN A 251 24.90 -8.80 -2.47
CA GLN A 251 26.17 -8.10 -2.69
C GLN A 251 27.39 -8.94 -2.24
N THR A 252 27.26 -9.86 -1.28
CA THR A 252 28.38 -10.75 -0.90
C THR A 252 28.75 -11.76 -2.00
N LEU A 253 27.86 -12.00 -2.96
CA LEU A 253 28.02 -13.01 -4.01
C LEU A 253 28.71 -12.46 -5.27
N THR A 254 28.96 -11.14 -5.34
CA THR A 254 29.59 -10.49 -6.50
C THR A 254 30.48 -9.33 -6.09
N LYS A 255 31.51 -9.06 -6.89
CA LYS A 255 32.34 -7.85 -6.78
C LYS A 255 31.75 -6.66 -7.51
N ARG A 256 30.76 -6.88 -8.38
CA ARG A 256 30.06 -5.84 -9.15
C ARG A 256 29.10 -5.07 -8.23
N PRO A 257 28.79 -3.80 -8.54
CA PRO A 257 27.81 -3.03 -7.76
C PRO A 257 26.40 -3.65 -7.89
N MET A 258 25.82 -4.09 -6.78
CA MET A 258 24.47 -4.67 -6.73
C MET A 258 23.41 -3.58 -6.57
N LYS A 259 22.30 -3.65 -7.33
CA LYS A 259 21.17 -2.74 -7.11
C LYS A 259 20.40 -3.08 -5.83
N GLY A 260 20.18 -2.06 -5.00
CA GLY A 260 19.13 -2.09 -3.98
C GLY A 260 17.79 -1.73 -4.60
N MET A 261 16.76 -2.56 -4.39
CA MET A 261 15.43 -2.37 -4.99
C MET A 261 14.43 -1.83 -3.96
N LEU A 262 13.84 -0.68 -4.23
CA LEU A 262 12.81 -0.02 -3.42
C LEU A 262 11.67 0.50 -4.31
N THR A 263 10.46 0.52 -3.77
CA THR A 263 9.31 1.18 -4.41
C THR A 263 9.21 2.63 -3.91
N GLY A 264 9.07 3.58 -4.83
CA GLY A 264 8.98 5.00 -4.49
C GLY A 264 7.68 5.35 -3.74
N THR A 265 7.73 6.37 -2.89
CA THR A 265 6.59 6.81 -2.06
C THR A 265 5.38 7.24 -2.89
N GLY A 266 5.58 7.89 -4.03
CA GLY A 266 4.48 8.26 -4.93
C GLY A 266 3.71 7.05 -5.45
N TYR A 267 4.42 5.96 -5.77
CA TYR A 267 3.80 4.71 -6.23
C TYR A 267 3.08 3.98 -5.08
N HIS A 268 3.67 4.01 -3.88
CA HIS A 268 2.99 3.51 -2.67
C HIS A 268 1.64 4.18 -2.47
N VAL A 269 1.57 5.51 -2.53
CA VAL A 269 0.32 6.25 -2.31
C VAL A 269 -0.71 5.99 -3.42
N GLN A 270 -0.27 5.78 -4.66
CA GLN A 270 -1.19 5.56 -5.79
C GLN A 270 -1.80 4.16 -5.82
N MET A 271 -1.07 3.15 -5.34
CA MET A 271 -1.47 1.74 -5.41
C MET A 271 -2.14 1.23 -4.13
N VAL A 272 -2.38 2.12 -3.17
CA VAL A 272 -2.98 1.80 -1.86
C VAL A 272 -4.21 2.63 -1.64
N VAL A 273 -5.10 2.17 -0.77
CA VAL A 273 -6.26 2.97 -0.38
C VAL A 273 -5.86 3.87 0.78
N CYS A 274 -5.76 5.16 0.50
CA CYS A 274 -5.39 6.15 1.50
C CYS A 274 -6.60 6.62 2.31
N ALA A 275 -6.45 6.65 3.64
CA ALA A 275 -7.15 7.57 4.52
C ALA A 275 -6.86 9.02 4.09
N ARG A 276 -7.89 9.71 3.57
CA ARG A 276 -7.96 11.16 3.72
C ARG A 276 -8.76 11.49 4.96
#